data_AF-A0A6N2WB10-F1
#
_entry.id   AF-A0A6N2WB10-F1
#
_cell.length_a   1.000
_cell.length_b   1.000
_cell.length_c   1.000
_cell.angle_alpha   90.00
_cell.angle_beta   90.00
_cell.angle_gamma   90.00
#
_symmetry.space_group_name_H-M   'P 1'
#
loop_
_entity.id
_entity.type
_entity.pdbx_description
1 polymer ?
#
loop_
_entity_poly.entity_id
_entity_poly.type
_entity_poly.pdbx_seq_one_letter_code
_entity_poly.pdbx_strand_id
1 'polypeptide(L)'
;MSTFRSIEELVKSLDREKELLKEMFAKRKSLSFRYDYALEMTEYKEERIRYLIDYGVIRDTGDFLEMEDIYLKFFEDVLEVNEEINVSFVQDYLTRLNENIDYYLKENNEQRKYNYQREVKRCLKNIALTTVRNVMDLKRNMDNTYKNEPNYRIKKTKLFRLDEKRNNIALLIRKSEELIDYGQPTFFRVAMDVQMRNVVSDVKLQLFAIVESAKYQNIPRTIQNVFLNSKLDADFIKDTIVTDL
;
A
#
# COMPACT_ATOMS: atom_id res chain seq x y z
N MET A 1 12.02 -24.04 14.28
CA MET A 1 11.33 -23.37 13.16
C MET A 1 11.27 -24.32 11.99
N SER A 2 10.07 -24.80 11.72
CA SER A 2 9.70 -25.56 10.54
C SER A 2 9.44 -24.60 9.39
N THR A 3 9.57 -25.07 8.14
CA THR A 3 9.28 -24.25 6.94
C THR A 3 8.44 -25.05 5.96
N PHE A 4 7.54 -24.36 5.26
CA PHE A 4 6.77 -24.95 4.17
C PHE A 4 7.70 -25.30 3.01
N ARG A 5 7.58 -26.53 2.49
CA ARG A 5 8.43 -27.04 1.41
C ARG A 5 7.77 -26.96 0.04
N SER A 6 6.47 -26.66 -0.02
CA SER A 6 5.72 -26.48 -1.26
C SER A 6 4.57 -25.49 -1.10
N ILE A 7 4.09 -24.95 -2.23
CA ILE A 7 2.88 -24.11 -2.28
C ILE A 7 1.67 -24.91 -1.80
N GLU A 8 1.58 -26.20 -2.13
CA GLU A 8 0.47 -27.06 -1.70
C GLU A 8 0.41 -27.20 -0.17
N GLU A 9 1.56 -27.37 0.49
CA GLU A 9 1.66 -27.45 1.95
C GLU A 9 1.22 -26.13 2.60
N LEU A 10 1.73 -25.00 2.09
CA LEU A 10 1.35 -23.67 2.54
C LEU A 10 -0.16 -23.44 2.41
N VAL A 11 -0.71 -23.65 1.21
CA VAL A 11 -2.13 -23.40 0.93
C VAL A 11 -3.04 -24.28 1.78
N LYS A 12 -2.70 -25.56 1.97
CA LYS A 12 -3.46 -26.47 2.85
C LYS A 12 -3.42 -26.00 4.31
N SER A 13 -2.27 -25.53 4.79
CA SER A 13 -2.18 -24.97 6.14
C SER A 13 -3.04 -23.72 6.30
N LEU A 14 -2.98 -22.79 5.34
CA LEU A 14 -3.76 -21.56 5.39
C LEU A 14 -5.27 -21.82 5.29
N ASP A 15 -5.70 -22.77 4.44
CA ASP A 15 -7.12 -23.15 4.34
C ASP A 15 -7.63 -23.84 5.61
N ARG A 16 -6.81 -24.71 6.22
CA ARG A 16 -7.17 -25.39 7.47
C ARG A 16 -7.44 -24.40 8.60
N GLU A 17 -6.59 -23.37 8.73
CA GLU A 17 -6.66 -22.38 9.82
C GLU A 17 -7.30 -21.04 9.42
N LYS A 18 -8.06 -21.02 8.32
CA LYS A 18 -8.59 -19.77 7.74
C LYS A 18 -9.45 -18.94 8.67
N GLU A 19 -10.25 -19.57 9.55
CA GLU A 19 -11.13 -18.83 10.47
C GLU A 19 -10.30 -18.07 11.52
N LEU A 20 -9.30 -18.72 12.11
CA LEU A 20 -8.36 -18.08 13.03
C LEU A 20 -7.60 -16.94 12.31
N LEU A 21 -7.02 -17.22 11.15
CA LEU A 21 -6.23 -16.25 10.39
C LEU A 21 -7.06 -15.04 9.96
N LYS A 22 -8.32 -15.25 9.55
CA LYS A 22 -9.25 -14.19 9.18
C LYS A 22 -9.54 -13.26 10.36
N GLU A 23 -9.81 -13.80 11.54
CA GLU A 23 -10.12 -13.01 12.73
C GLU A 23 -8.89 -12.30 13.29
N MET A 24 -7.74 -12.96 13.31
CA MET A 24 -6.47 -12.33 13.65
C MET A 24 -6.14 -11.18 12.68
N PHE A 25 -6.35 -11.39 11.38
CA PHE A 25 -6.14 -10.36 10.37
C PHE A 25 -7.12 -9.18 10.51
N ALA A 26 -8.39 -9.45 10.81
CA ALA A 26 -9.37 -8.40 11.09
C ALA A 26 -8.98 -7.56 12.32
N LYS A 27 -8.39 -8.19 13.33
CA LYS A 27 -7.94 -7.58 14.60
C LYS A 27 -6.47 -7.20 14.62
N ARG A 28 -5.77 -7.19 13.49
CA ARG A 28 -4.31 -6.96 13.40
C ARG A 28 -3.80 -5.65 14.01
N LYS A 29 -4.67 -4.65 14.19
CA LYS A 29 -4.36 -3.36 14.84
C LYS A 29 -4.54 -3.34 16.35
N SER A 30 -5.25 -4.32 16.91
CA SER A 30 -5.40 -4.48 18.35
C SER A 30 -4.35 -5.45 18.86
N LEU A 31 -3.46 -4.99 19.74
CA LEU A 31 -2.41 -5.76 20.41
C LEU A 31 -2.98 -6.70 21.49
N SER A 32 -4.05 -7.43 21.19
CA SER A 32 -4.81 -8.14 22.24
C SER A 32 -5.46 -9.45 21.83
N PHE A 33 -4.95 -10.15 20.81
CA PHE A 33 -5.52 -11.45 20.43
C PHE A 33 -5.09 -12.53 21.44
N ARG A 34 -5.98 -12.87 22.37
CA ARG A 34 -5.70 -13.82 23.46
C ARG A 34 -5.70 -15.27 22.99
N TYR A 35 -4.88 -16.09 23.65
CA TYR A 35 -4.76 -17.52 23.35
C TYR A 35 -6.09 -18.29 23.46
N ASP A 36 -6.87 -18.03 24.50
CA ASP A 36 -8.18 -18.67 24.71
C ASP A 36 -9.13 -18.45 23.52
N TYR A 37 -9.08 -17.26 22.93
CA TYR A 37 -9.89 -16.93 21.77
C TYR A 37 -9.42 -17.63 20.50
N ALA A 38 -8.10 -17.85 20.36
CA ALA A 38 -7.56 -18.66 19.28
C ALA A 38 -7.94 -20.15 19.41
N LEU A 39 -8.04 -20.67 20.63
CA LEU A 39 -8.50 -22.04 20.89
C LEU A 39 -9.93 -22.25 20.41
N GLU A 40 -10.83 -21.30 20.66
CA GLU A 40 -12.22 -21.37 20.17
C GLU A 40 -12.27 -21.54 18.63
N MET A 41 -11.37 -20.86 17.91
CA MET A 41 -11.30 -20.88 16.44
C MET A 41 -10.59 -22.11 15.86
N THR A 42 -9.91 -22.88 16.69
CA THR A 42 -9.18 -24.10 16.28
C THR A 42 -9.88 -25.37 16.74
N GLU A 43 -11.15 -25.30 17.17
CA GLU A 43 -11.89 -26.41 17.79
C GLU A 43 -11.22 -26.93 19.07
N TYR A 44 -10.60 -26.03 19.83
CA TYR A 44 -9.86 -26.32 21.07
C TYR A 44 -8.67 -27.28 20.88
N LYS A 45 -8.14 -27.36 19.66
CA LYS A 45 -6.96 -28.16 19.31
C LYS A 45 -5.70 -27.32 19.38
N GLU A 46 -5.08 -27.32 20.56
CA GLU A 46 -3.85 -26.56 20.85
C GLU A 46 -2.71 -26.85 19.86
N GLU A 47 -2.61 -28.07 19.35
CA GLU A 47 -1.59 -28.47 18.38
C GLU A 47 -1.66 -27.67 17.06
N ARG A 48 -2.83 -27.12 16.72
CA ARG A 48 -3.02 -26.31 15.51
C ARG A 48 -2.43 -24.91 15.66
N ILE A 49 -2.57 -24.32 16.84
CA ILE A 49 -1.93 -23.04 17.17
C ILE A 49 -0.42 -23.21 17.23
N ARG A 50 0.05 -24.26 17.92
CA ARG A 50 1.48 -24.60 17.97
C ARG A 50 2.07 -24.84 16.58
N TYR A 51 1.33 -25.52 15.69
CA TYR A 51 1.74 -25.70 14.30
C TYR A 51 1.98 -24.36 13.59
N LEU A 52 1.07 -23.39 13.73
CA LEU A 52 1.24 -22.06 13.14
C LEU A 52 2.43 -21.30 13.73
N ILE A 53 2.70 -21.47 15.03
CA ILE A 53 3.89 -20.89 15.70
C ILE A 53 5.17 -21.53 15.17
N ASP A 54 5.22 -22.86 15.11
CA ASP A 54 6.40 -23.61 14.69
C ASP A 54 6.79 -23.32 13.23
N TYR A 55 5.80 -23.08 12.37
CA TYR A 55 5.97 -22.70 10.97
C TYR A 55 6.11 -21.18 10.74
N GLY A 56 6.13 -20.39 11.82
CA GLY A 56 6.34 -18.94 11.76
C GLY A 56 5.22 -18.17 11.05
N VAL A 57 3.98 -18.68 11.10
CA VAL A 57 2.79 -17.98 10.59
C VAL A 57 2.27 -16.97 11.60
N ILE A 58 2.33 -17.35 12.88
CA ILE A 58 1.99 -16.50 14.02
C ILE A 58 3.10 -16.60 15.06
N ARG A 59 3.18 -15.64 15.98
CA ARG A 59 4.11 -15.62 17.10
C ARG A 59 3.36 -15.51 18.42
N ASP A 60 3.90 -16.16 19.44
CA ASP A 60 3.46 -16.02 20.81
C ASP A 60 4.38 -15.03 21.55
N THR A 61 3.78 -13.98 22.10
CA THR A 61 4.48 -12.94 22.86
C THR A 61 4.42 -13.17 24.37
N GLY A 62 3.77 -14.25 24.81
CA GLY A 62 3.49 -14.59 26.20
C GLY A 62 2.08 -14.16 26.62
N ASP A 63 1.73 -12.89 26.38
CA ASP A 63 0.41 -12.36 26.74
C ASP A 63 -0.62 -12.50 25.60
N PHE A 64 -0.15 -12.45 24.35
CA PHE A 64 -0.99 -12.44 23.15
C PHE A 64 -0.36 -13.19 21.98
N LEU A 65 -1.21 -13.59 21.04
CA LEU A 65 -0.82 -14.11 19.75
C LEU A 65 -0.85 -12.99 18.70
N GLU A 66 0.19 -12.94 17.87
CA GLU A 66 0.27 -12.00 16.76
C GLU A 66 0.58 -12.73 15.45
N MET A 67 0.14 -12.17 14.32
CA MET A 67 0.55 -12.68 13.03
C MET A 67 1.99 -12.25 12.74
N GLU A 68 2.80 -13.15 12.18
CA GLU A 68 4.16 -12.81 11.79
C GLU A 68 4.18 -11.82 10.64
N ASP A 69 5.13 -10.87 10.67
CA ASP A 69 5.13 -9.68 9.80
C ASP A 69 5.10 -10.05 8.30
N ILE A 70 5.76 -11.15 7.93
CA ILE A 70 5.78 -11.65 6.55
C ILE A 70 4.41 -12.11 6.07
N TYR A 71 3.64 -12.79 6.93
CA TYR A 71 2.29 -13.26 6.62
C TYR A 71 1.27 -12.14 6.69
N LEU A 72 1.42 -11.25 7.68
CA LEU A 72 0.61 -10.05 7.78
C LEU A 72 0.70 -9.23 6.49
N LYS A 73 1.93 -8.92 6.06
CA LYS A 73 2.18 -8.20 4.81
C LYS A 73 1.67 -8.96 3.59
N PHE A 74 1.87 -10.27 3.53
CA PHE A 74 1.32 -11.10 2.46
C PHE A 74 -0.21 -10.96 2.33
N PHE A 75 -0.94 -11.05 3.45
CA PHE A 75 -2.40 -10.88 3.42
C PHE A 75 -2.82 -9.45 3.11
N GLU A 76 -2.15 -8.43 3.65
CA GLU A 76 -2.47 -7.03 3.32
C GLU A 76 -2.25 -6.70 1.85
N ASP A 77 -1.18 -7.26 1.24
CA ASP A 77 -0.85 -7.09 -0.17
C ASP A 77 -1.82 -7.86 -1.09
N VAL A 78 -2.16 -9.11 -0.75
CA VAL A 78 -3.03 -9.97 -1.57
C VAL A 78 -4.51 -9.61 -1.44
N LEU A 79 -4.98 -9.30 -0.22
CA LEU A 79 -6.37 -8.93 0.04
C LEU A 79 -6.64 -7.43 -0.18
N GLU A 80 -5.62 -6.66 -0.52
CA GLU A 80 -5.71 -5.22 -0.78
C GLU A 80 -6.23 -4.40 0.43
N VAL A 81 -5.97 -4.85 1.66
CA VAL A 81 -6.48 -4.21 2.90
C VAL A 81 -5.46 -3.26 3.55
N ASN A 82 -4.26 -3.13 2.97
CA ASN A 82 -3.17 -2.25 3.42
C ASN A 82 -3.68 -0.91 3.99
N GLU A 83 -3.46 -0.66 5.29
CA GLU A 83 -3.80 0.64 5.91
C GLU A 83 -2.62 1.62 5.88
N GLU A 84 -1.42 1.09 5.65
CA GLU A 84 -0.25 1.89 5.35
C GLU A 84 -0.16 2.12 3.84
N ILE A 85 -0.23 3.40 3.47
CA ILE A 85 0.10 3.84 2.11
C ILE A 85 1.58 3.53 1.90
N ASN A 86 1.87 2.39 1.25
CA ASN A 86 3.20 1.99 0.88
C ASN A 86 3.58 2.77 -0.39
N VAL A 87 3.93 4.04 -0.18
CA VAL A 87 4.76 4.74 -1.14
C VAL A 87 6.19 4.24 -0.90
N SER A 88 6.46 2.98 -1.26
CA SER A 88 7.85 2.56 -1.49
C SER A 88 8.51 3.61 -2.37
N PHE A 89 9.82 3.84 -2.18
CA PHE A 89 10.48 4.99 -2.78
C PHE A 89 10.09 5.04 -4.24
N VAL A 90 9.49 6.15 -4.70
CA VAL A 90 9.13 6.37 -6.12
C VAL A 90 10.28 5.93 -7.03
N GLN A 91 11.50 6.13 -6.54
CA GLN A 91 12.74 5.66 -7.11
C GLN A 91 12.82 4.15 -7.35
N ASP A 92 12.38 3.28 -6.43
CA ASP A 92 12.47 1.81 -6.56
C ASP A 92 11.64 1.29 -7.73
N TYR A 93 10.41 1.80 -7.90
CA TYR A 93 9.56 1.46 -9.03
C TYR A 93 10.22 1.83 -10.36
N LEU A 94 10.76 3.05 -10.43
CA LEU A 94 11.37 3.58 -11.65
C LEU A 94 12.73 2.92 -11.93
N THR A 95 13.52 2.65 -10.89
CA THR A 95 14.81 1.95 -10.99
C THR A 95 14.58 0.55 -11.57
N ARG A 96 13.68 -0.24 -10.97
CA ARG A 96 13.37 -1.59 -11.48
C ARG A 96 12.86 -1.57 -12.92
N LEU A 97 12.00 -0.61 -13.25
CA LEU A 97 11.50 -0.44 -14.61
C LEU A 97 12.65 -0.14 -15.60
N ASN A 98 13.51 0.82 -15.27
CA ASN A 98 14.66 1.19 -16.10
C ASN A 98 15.69 0.06 -16.23
N GLU A 99 15.96 -0.69 -15.15
CA GLU A 99 16.85 -1.85 -15.19
C GLU A 99 16.34 -2.92 -16.16
N ASN A 100 15.04 -3.27 -16.10
CA ASN A 100 14.48 -4.25 -17.02
C ASN A 100 14.45 -3.76 -18.48
N ILE A 101 14.30 -2.45 -18.69
CA ILE A 101 14.44 -1.83 -20.01
C ILE A 101 15.89 -1.93 -20.51
N ASP A 102 16.87 -1.62 -19.66
CA ASP A 102 18.30 -1.73 -19.99
C ASP A 102 18.69 -3.17 -20.33
N TYR A 103 18.22 -4.15 -19.54
CA TYR A 103 18.43 -5.57 -19.81
C TYR A 103 17.79 -5.99 -21.14
N TYR A 104 16.58 -5.53 -21.45
CA TYR A 104 15.94 -5.78 -22.75
C TYR A 104 16.78 -5.26 -23.92
N LEU A 105 17.34 -4.05 -23.81
CA LEU A 105 18.09 -3.41 -24.88
C LEU A 105 19.46 -4.04 -25.10
N LYS A 106 20.06 -4.64 -24.07
CA LYS A 106 21.37 -5.31 -24.12
C LYS A 106 21.31 -6.80 -24.44
N GLU A 107 20.14 -7.43 -24.30
CA GLU A 107 19.98 -8.87 -24.50
C GLU A 107 19.86 -9.25 -25.99
N ASN A 108 20.66 -10.25 -26.38
CA ASN A 108 20.73 -10.78 -27.75
C ASN A 108 19.91 -12.07 -27.92
N ASN A 109 19.61 -12.77 -26.82
CA ASN A 109 18.78 -13.96 -26.83
C ASN A 109 17.29 -13.61 -26.80
N GLU A 110 16.56 -13.96 -27.84
CA GLU A 110 15.13 -13.63 -28.01
C GLU A 110 14.24 -14.10 -26.85
N GLN A 111 14.48 -15.29 -26.28
CA GLN A 111 13.69 -15.79 -25.17
C GLN A 111 13.90 -14.97 -23.89
N ARG A 112 15.15 -14.64 -23.55
CA ARG A 112 15.46 -13.79 -22.40
C ARG A 112 14.98 -12.36 -22.59
N LYS A 113 15.11 -11.85 -23.82
CA LYS A 113 14.59 -10.54 -24.22
C LYS A 113 13.08 -10.45 -24.03
N TYR A 114 12.33 -11.48 -24.43
CA TYR A 114 10.89 -11.57 -24.15
C TYR A 114 10.58 -11.56 -22.64
N ASN A 115 11.37 -12.24 -21.81
CA ASN A 115 11.18 -12.23 -20.35
C ASN A 115 11.36 -10.82 -19.76
N TYR A 116 12.39 -10.07 -20.17
CA TYR A 116 12.58 -8.69 -19.75
C TYR A 116 11.42 -7.79 -20.20
N GLN A 117 10.93 -7.97 -21.43
CA GLN A 117 9.74 -7.27 -21.92
C GLN A 117 8.49 -7.57 -21.08
N ARG A 118 8.31 -8.82 -20.65
CA ARG A 118 7.21 -9.23 -19.75
C ARG A 118 7.35 -8.60 -18.36
N GLU A 119 8.56 -8.52 -17.82
CA GLU A 119 8.82 -7.84 -16.55
C GLU A 119 8.59 -6.32 -16.65
N VAL A 120 8.93 -5.68 -17.77
CA VAL A 120 8.56 -4.28 -18.02
C VAL A 120 7.04 -4.09 -17.98
N LYS A 121 6.28 -4.93 -18.70
CA LYS A 121 4.80 -4.90 -18.67
C LYS A 121 4.27 -5.06 -17.25
N ARG A 122 4.87 -5.96 -16.46
CA ARG A 122 4.50 -6.20 -15.06
C ARG A 122 4.80 -4.99 -14.17
N CYS A 123 5.97 -4.36 -14.33
CA CYS A 123 6.35 -3.17 -13.59
C CYS A 123 5.38 -2.00 -13.85
N LEU A 124 5.04 -1.75 -15.12
CA LEU A 124 4.08 -0.71 -15.50
C LEU A 124 2.70 -0.94 -14.87
N LYS A 125 2.17 -2.17 -14.94
CA LYS A 125 0.89 -2.53 -14.29
C LYS A 125 0.95 -2.35 -12.77
N ASN A 126 2.04 -2.78 -12.14
CA ASN A 126 2.22 -2.66 -10.70
C ASN A 126 2.27 -1.19 -10.25
N ILE A 127 2.92 -0.31 -11.02
CA ILE A 127 2.91 1.13 -10.75
C ILE A 127 1.47 1.66 -10.72
N ALA A 128 0.68 1.37 -11.76
CA ALA A 128 -0.71 1.84 -11.82
C ALA A 128 -1.56 1.29 -10.66
N LEU A 129 -1.55 -0.03 -10.44
CA LEU A 129 -2.32 -0.69 -9.39
C LEU A 129 -1.95 -0.16 -7.99
N THR A 130 -0.66 -0.05 -7.67
CA THR A 130 -0.23 0.48 -6.38
C THR A 130 -0.58 1.96 -6.22
N THR A 131 -0.49 2.75 -7.30
CA THR A 131 -0.89 4.17 -7.25
C THR A 131 -2.39 4.31 -6.95
N VAL A 132 -3.25 3.52 -7.59
CA VAL A 132 -4.69 3.50 -7.30
C VAL A 132 -4.94 3.15 -5.82
N ARG A 133 -4.28 2.11 -5.31
CA ARG A 133 -4.41 1.66 -3.92
C ARG A 133 -3.98 2.75 -2.94
N ASN A 134 -2.81 3.34 -3.16
CA ASN A 134 -2.27 4.42 -2.33
C ASN A 134 -3.22 5.62 -2.24
N VAL A 135 -3.96 5.93 -3.30
CA VAL A 135 -4.96 7.01 -3.32
C VAL A 135 -6.20 6.65 -2.51
N MET A 136 -6.67 5.40 -2.61
CA MET A 136 -7.79 4.92 -1.80
C MET A 136 -7.45 4.96 -0.31
N ASP A 137 -6.27 4.50 0.06
CA ASP A 137 -5.79 4.51 1.43
C ASP A 137 -5.54 5.93 1.95
N LEU A 138 -4.99 6.80 1.10
CA LEU A 138 -4.85 8.22 1.42
C LEU A 138 -6.20 8.84 1.76
N LYS A 139 -7.24 8.59 0.96
CA LYS A 139 -8.58 9.07 1.24
C LYS A 139 -9.14 8.50 2.55
N ARG A 140 -9.05 7.18 2.76
CA ARG A 140 -9.56 6.52 3.97
C ARG A 140 -8.89 7.08 5.23
N ASN A 141 -7.56 7.22 5.18
CA ASN A 141 -6.76 7.75 6.29
C ASN A 141 -7.03 9.23 6.55
N MET A 142 -7.24 10.02 5.49
CA MET A 142 -7.68 11.42 5.57
C MET A 142 -9.04 11.53 6.28
N ASP A 143 -10.04 10.78 5.82
CA ASP A 143 -11.39 10.80 6.38
C ASP A 143 -11.39 10.37 7.86
N ASN A 144 -10.64 9.32 8.20
CA ASN A 144 -10.49 8.84 9.57
C ASN A 144 -9.78 9.87 10.48
N THR A 145 -8.66 10.43 10.02
CA THR A 145 -7.90 11.44 10.79
C THR A 145 -8.73 12.70 11.02
N TYR A 146 -9.46 13.16 9.99
CA TYR A 146 -10.30 14.34 10.09
C TYR A 146 -11.42 14.16 11.11
N LYS A 147 -12.15 13.02 11.04
CA LYS A 147 -13.35 12.76 11.86
C LYS A 147 -13.01 12.30 13.29
N ASN A 148 -12.00 11.45 13.44
CA ASN A 148 -11.84 10.63 14.66
C ASN A 148 -10.62 10.98 15.51
N GLU A 149 -9.67 11.80 15.05
CA GLU A 149 -8.56 12.26 15.90
C GLU A 149 -9.04 13.40 16.81
N PRO A 150 -9.15 13.21 18.14
CA PRO A 150 -9.63 14.26 19.03
C PRO A 150 -8.56 15.33 19.29
N ASN A 151 -7.27 14.95 19.31
CA ASN A 151 -6.21 15.89 19.63
C ASN A 151 -5.85 16.74 18.42
N TYR A 152 -6.10 18.04 18.52
CA TYR A 152 -5.93 18.96 17.40
C TYR A 152 -4.49 19.08 16.89
N ARG A 153 -3.49 19.10 17.79
CA ARG A 153 -2.07 19.16 17.41
C ARG A 153 -1.64 17.90 16.66
N ILE A 154 -2.13 16.74 17.13
CA ILE A 154 -1.87 15.44 16.48
C ILE A 154 -2.59 15.36 15.14
N LYS A 155 -3.85 15.82 15.05
CA LYS A 155 -4.64 15.89 13.80
C LYS A 155 -3.88 16.67 12.72
N LYS A 156 -3.40 17.88 13.04
CA LYS A 156 -2.58 18.68 12.11
C LYS A 156 -1.36 17.92 11.61
N THR A 157 -0.59 17.34 12.54
CA THR A 157 0.64 16.62 12.20
C THR A 157 0.36 15.41 11.30
N LYS A 158 -0.68 14.63 11.61
CA LYS A 158 -1.10 13.48 10.80
C LYS A 158 -1.58 13.90 9.42
N LEU A 159 -2.39 14.95 9.31
CA LEU A 159 -2.87 15.47 8.02
C LEU A 159 -1.72 16.02 7.16
N PHE A 160 -0.74 16.70 7.76
CA PHE A 160 0.46 17.15 7.04
C PHE A 160 1.26 15.98 6.47
N ARG A 161 1.48 14.92 7.26
CA ARG A 161 2.13 13.68 6.76
C ARG A 161 1.34 13.01 5.64
N LEU A 162 0.01 13.08 5.67
CA LEU A 162 -0.83 12.58 4.58
C LEU A 162 -0.67 13.43 3.30
N ASP A 163 -0.48 14.75 3.43
CA ASP A 163 -0.16 15.61 2.26
C ASP A 163 1.20 15.27 1.65
N GLU A 164 2.22 14.99 2.47
CA GLU A 164 3.52 14.52 1.96
C GLU A 164 3.37 13.23 1.14
N LYS A 165 2.56 12.29 1.64
CA LYS A 165 2.23 11.06 0.90
C LYS A 165 1.49 11.34 -0.40
N ARG A 166 0.54 12.30 -0.40
CA ARG A 166 -0.12 12.78 -1.63
C ARG A 166 0.90 13.31 -2.64
N ASN A 167 1.85 14.14 -2.21
CA ASN A 167 2.86 14.72 -3.08
C ASN A 167 3.77 13.64 -3.68
N ASN A 168 4.10 12.60 -2.91
CA ASN A 168 4.86 11.46 -3.44
C ASN A 168 4.07 10.64 -4.48
N ILE A 169 2.75 10.45 -4.29
CA ILE A 169 1.88 9.83 -5.29
C ILE A 169 1.85 10.67 -6.58
N ALA A 170 1.69 11.99 -6.46
CA ALA A 170 1.74 12.91 -7.61
C ALA A 170 3.08 12.81 -8.35
N LEU A 171 4.18 12.74 -7.61
CA LEU A 171 5.52 12.59 -8.17
C LEU A 171 5.67 11.26 -8.92
N LEU A 172 5.17 10.14 -8.38
CA LEU A 172 5.19 8.84 -9.04
C LEU A 172 4.42 8.86 -10.36
N ILE A 173 3.21 9.43 -10.36
CA ILE A 173 2.38 9.57 -11.57
C ILE A 173 3.15 10.33 -12.64
N ARG A 174 3.59 11.55 -12.32
CA ARG A 174 4.32 12.41 -13.26
C ARG A 174 5.58 11.74 -13.79
N LYS A 175 6.39 11.13 -12.92
CA LYS A 175 7.64 10.47 -13.34
C LYS A 175 7.39 9.24 -14.19
N SER A 176 6.30 8.52 -13.95
CA SER A 176 5.90 7.37 -14.76
C SER A 176 5.45 7.82 -16.15
N GLU A 177 4.65 8.89 -16.24
CA GLU A 177 4.26 9.49 -17.52
C GLU A 177 5.47 10.03 -18.29
N GLU A 178 6.36 10.80 -17.64
CA GLU A 178 7.61 11.29 -18.23
C GLU A 178 8.47 10.15 -18.79
N LEU A 179 8.59 9.03 -18.07
CA LEU A 179 9.35 7.86 -18.50
C LEU A 179 8.74 7.21 -19.73
N ILE A 180 7.41 7.03 -19.73
CA ILE A 180 6.67 6.41 -20.83
C ILE A 180 6.73 7.28 -22.10
N ASP A 181 6.57 8.59 -21.95
CA ASP A 181 6.47 9.52 -23.08
C ASP A 181 7.83 9.91 -23.64
N TYR A 182 8.81 10.16 -22.78
CA TYR A 182 10.07 10.80 -23.16
C TYR A 182 11.31 10.09 -22.65
N GLY A 183 11.22 9.33 -21.56
CA GLY A 183 12.40 8.75 -20.90
C GLY A 183 12.99 7.52 -21.61
N GLN A 184 12.18 6.74 -22.30
CA GLN A 184 12.61 5.46 -22.90
C GLN A 184 12.18 5.26 -24.37
N PRO A 185 12.41 6.24 -25.27
CA PRO A 185 11.89 6.22 -26.63
C PRO A 185 12.44 5.06 -27.47
N THR A 186 13.70 4.67 -27.26
CA THR A 186 14.32 3.54 -27.98
C THR A 186 13.65 2.22 -27.63
N PHE A 187 13.39 1.97 -26.34
CA PHE A 187 12.70 0.76 -25.90
C PHE A 187 11.28 0.72 -26.46
N PHE A 188 10.50 1.78 -26.26
CA PHE A 188 9.11 1.83 -26.74
C PHE A 188 8.99 1.85 -28.26
N ARG A 189 10.03 2.20 -29.01
CA ARG A 189 10.03 2.05 -30.46
C ARG A 189 10.19 0.59 -30.91
N VAL A 190 10.99 -0.19 -30.18
CA VAL A 190 11.36 -1.58 -30.58
C VAL A 190 10.45 -2.63 -29.93
N ALA A 191 10.03 -2.41 -28.68
CA ALA A 191 9.30 -3.38 -27.86
C ALA A 191 7.77 -3.20 -27.88
N MET A 192 7.23 -2.28 -28.68
CA MET A 192 5.81 -1.92 -28.69
C MET A 192 4.96 -2.85 -29.55
N ASP A 193 4.86 -4.11 -29.10
CA ASP A 193 3.85 -5.03 -29.59
C ASP A 193 2.44 -4.62 -29.15
N VAL A 194 1.42 -5.32 -29.66
CA VAL A 194 0.01 -5.06 -29.33
C VAL A 194 -0.25 -5.13 -27.83
N GLN A 195 0.38 -6.07 -27.11
CA GLN A 195 0.19 -6.21 -25.67
C GLN A 195 0.82 -5.06 -24.90
N MET A 196 2.04 -4.65 -25.24
CA MET A 196 2.75 -3.53 -24.64
C MET A 196 1.97 -2.24 -24.85
N ARG A 197 1.43 -2.02 -26.05
CA ARG A 197 0.60 -0.85 -26.35
C ARG A 197 -0.64 -0.80 -25.46
N ASN A 198 -1.33 -1.92 -25.30
CA ASN A 198 -2.49 -1.99 -24.41
C ASN A 198 -2.10 -1.68 -22.96
N VAL A 199 -1.01 -2.27 -22.47
CA VAL A 199 -0.50 -1.99 -21.10
C VAL A 199 -0.17 -0.52 -20.91
N VAL A 200 0.54 0.10 -21.85
CA VAL A 200 0.89 1.52 -21.76
C VAL A 200 -0.36 2.40 -21.75
N SER A 201 -1.33 2.14 -22.64
CA SER A 201 -2.59 2.87 -22.69
C SER A 201 -3.40 2.70 -21.41
N ASP A 202 -3.55 1.48 -20.90
CA ASP A 202 -4.29 1.18 -19.67
C ASP A 202 -3.66 1.88 -18.47
N VAL A 203 -2.33 1.85 -18.37
CA VAL A 203 -1.60 2.52 -17.28
C VAL A 203 -1.81 4.03 -17.35
N LYS A 204 -1.68 4.66 -18.52
CA LYS A 204 -1.94 6.10 -18.68
C LYS A 204 -3.37 6.46 -18.29
N LEU A 205 -4.35 5.69 -18.77
CA LEU A 205 -5.76 5.92 -18.44
C LEU A 205 -6.01 5.81 -16.92
N GLN A 206 -5.45 4.81 -16.26
CA GLN A 206 -5.58 4.65 -14.81
C GLN A 206 -4.93 5.80 -14.04
N LEU A 207 -3.69 6.18 -14.40
CA LEU A 207 -2.99 7.29 -13.74
C LEU A 207 -3.72 8.62 -13.96
N PHE A 208 -4.23 8.88 -15.17
CA PHE A 208 -5.03 10.07 -15.46
C PHE A 208 -6.34 10.09 -14.64
N ALA A 209 -7.06 8.96 -14.61
CA ALA A 209 -8.31 8.84 -13.85
C ALA A 209 -8.12 9.08 -12.34
N ILE A 210 -6.95 8.68 -11.78
CA ILE A 210 -6.60 8.98 -10.39
C ILE A 210 -6.52 10.49 -10.17
N VAL A 211 -5.77 11.20 -11.02
CA VAL A 211 -5.56 12.65 -10.90
C VAL A 211 -6.89 13.39 -11.02
N GLU A 212 -7.75 13.00 -11.96
CA GLU A 212 -9.06 13.63 -12.16
C GLU A 212 -10.11 13.23 -11.10
N SER A 213 -9.84 12.21 -10.28
CA SER A 213 -10.82 11.75 -9.31
C SER A 213 -11.10 12.83 -8.25
N ALA A 214 -12.38 13.10 -7.99
CA ALA A 214 -12.81 13.98 -6.90
C ALA A 214 -12.24 13.53 -5.54
N LYS A 215 -12.04 12.21 -5.38
CA LYS A 215 -11.41 11.60 -4.20
C LYS A 215 -10.00 12.15 -3.97
N TYR A 216 -9.20 12.33 -5.02
CA TYR A 216 -7.84 12.84 -4.95
C TYR A 216 -7.80 14.38 -4.91
N GLN A 217 -8.61 15.04 -5.75
CA GLN A 217 -8.66 16.50 -5.88
C GLN A 217 -9.18 17.23 -4.63
N ASN A 218 -10.03 16.58 -3.83
CA ASN A 218 -10.56 17.19 -2.61
C ASN A 218 -9.60 17.12 -1.41
N ILE A 219 -8.54 16.32 -1.47
CA ILE A 219 -7.60 16.12 -0.34
C ILE A 219 -6.96 17.45 0.09
N PRO A 220 -6.38 18.28 -0.80
CA PRO A 220 -5.83 19.58 -0.41
C PRO A 220 -6.85 20.50 0.25
N ARG A 221 -8.10 20.51 -0.23
CA ARG A 221 -9.18 21.32 0.35
C ARG A 221 -9.51 20.88 1.76
N THR A 222 -9.64 19.57 2.00
CA THR A 222 -9.89 19.03 3.35
C THR A 222 -8.76 19.40 4.31
N ILE A 223 -7.51 19.32 3.87
CA ILE A 223 -6.34 19.70 4.66
C ILE A 223 -6.39 21.21 4.95
N GLN A 224 -6.58 22.04 3.93
CA GLN A 224 -6.69 23.50 4.07
C GLN A 224 -7.80 23.93 5.03
N ASN A 225 -8.97 23.29 4.97
CA ASN A 225 -10.09 23.61 5.87
C ASN A 225 -9.72 23.41 7.34
N VAL A 226 -8.96 22.36 7.68
CA VAL A 226 -8.48 22.15 9.05
C VAL A 226 -7.52 23.27 9.47
N PHE A 227 -6.60 23.67 8.59
CA PHE A 227 -5.64 24.73 8.88
C PHE A 227 -6.28 26.12 8.98
N LEU A 228 -7.25 26.44 8.11
CA LEU A 228 -8.00 27.70 8.14
C LEU A 228 -8.82 27.82 9.42
N ASN A 229 -9.53 26.76 9.81
CA ASN A 229 -10.29 26.74 11.06
C ASN A 229 -9.39 26.99 12.28
N SER A 230 -8.17 26.45 12.35
CA SER A 230 -7.27 26.83 13.46
C SER A 230 -6.84 28.28 13.48
N LYS A 231 -6.62 28.88 12.30
CA LYS A 231 -6.18 30.28 12.27
C LYS A 231 -7.32 31.15 12.77
N LEU A 232 -8.53 30.89 12.29
CA LEU A 232 -9.74 31.55 12.77
C LEU A 232 -9.95 31.33 14.28
N ASP A 233 -9.76 30.11 14.79
CA ASP A 233 -9.87 29.84 16.23
C ASP A 233 -8.79 30.58 17.04
N ALA A 234 -7.55 30.61 16.55
CA ALA A 234 -6.45 31.30 17.23
C ALA A 234 -6.62 32.83 17.21
N ASP A 235 -7.06 33.38 16.08
CA ASP A 235 -7.33 34.80 15.91
C ASP A 235 -8.55 35.20 16.73
N PHE A 236 -9.62 34.40 16.76
CA PHE A 236 -10.79 34.62 17.63
C PHE A 236 -10.42 34.57 19.11
N ILE A 237 -9.62 33.60 19.55
CA ILE A 237 -9.11 33.53 20.92
C ILE A 237 -8.27 34.77 21.25
N LYS A 238 -7.42 35.21 20.33
CA LYS A 238 -6.58 36.40 20.52
C LYS A 238 -7.43 37.67 20.60
N ASP A 239 -8.37 37.84 19.67
CA ASP A 239 -9.22 39.03 19.53
C ASP A 239 -10.35 39.11 20.55
N THR A 240 -10.65 38.01 21.27
CA THR A 240 -11.68 37.97 22.33
C THR A 240 -11.08 37.91 23.73
N ILE A 241 -9.91 37.29 23.91
CA ILE A 241 -9.30 37.12 25.26
C ILE A 241 -8.23 38.18 25.55
N VAL A 242 -7.52 38.69 24.53
CA VAL A 242 -6.41 39.65 24.76
C VAL A 242 -6.89 41.11 24.78
N THR A 243 -8.06 41.39 24.22
CA THR A 243 -8.69 42.73 24.19
C THR A 243 -9.57 43.02 25.41
N ASP A 244 -9.96 41.98 26.16
CA ASP A 244 -10.73 42.08 27.42
C ASP A 244 -9.84 42.03 28.68
N LEU A 245 -8.52 42.20 28.53
CA LEU A 245 -7.52 42.40 29.59
C LEU A 245 -6.82 43.76 29.43
#